data_AF-A0AAE8FQ91-F1
#
_entry.id   AF-A0AAE8FQ91-F1
#
_cell.length_a   1.000
_cell.length_b   1.000
_cell.length_c   1.000
_cell.angle_alpha   90.00
_cell.angle_beta   90.00
_cell.angle_gamma   90.00
#
_symmetry.space_group_name_H-M   'P 1'
#
loop_
_entity.id
_entity.type
_entity.pdbx_description
1 polymer ?
#
loop_
_entity_poly.entity_id
_entity_poly.type
_entity_poly.pdbx_seq_one_letter_code
_entity_poly.pdbx_strand_id
1 'polypeptide(L)'
;KGLDTLNISGSQQFSPNNLSLLVTSIKTTLPITIVDLRQESHGFINEYPVSWKGEKNDANLGLTRTEVIDTERKLLNSITLGTPIQFFNDPKLTVIPEKVLSENQLVKANSMDYVRIPVTDGKLPTYEMVDFFVQYVNSIPKDSWLHFHCKEGIGRTTTFMIMYDIMKNYNNATLDEIINRQLALSG
;
A
#
# COMPACT_ATOMS: atom_id res chain seq x y z
N LYS A 1 -4.98 8.73 24.08
CA LYS A 1 -4.37 10.07 23.87
C LYS A 1 -3.52 10.06 22.59
N GLY A 2 -3.49 11.15 21.81
CA GLY A 2 -2.62 11.28 20.63
C GLY A 2 -3.08 10.55 19.36
N LEU A 3 -4.34 10.09 19.32
CA LEU A 3 -4.93 9.44 18.15
C LEU A 3 -5.50 10.48 17.18
N ASP A 4 -6.09 11.54 17.72
CA ASP A 4 -6.68 12.70 17.03
C ASP A 4 -5.67 13.51 16.22
N THR A 5 -4.38 13.38 16.55
CA THR A 5 -3.26 14.06 15.90
C THR A 5 -2.32 13.08 15.17
N LEU A 6 -2.71 11.81 15.04
CA LEU A 6 -1.87 10.78 14.44
C LEU A 6 -1.73 10.94 12.93
N ASN A 7 -2.75 11.51 12.27
CA ASN A 7 -2.78 11.78 10.82
C ASN A 7 -2.48 10.54 9.96
N ILE A 8 -3.14 9.42 10.27
CA ILE A 8 -3.05 8.19 9.48
C ILE A 8 -4.43 7.64 9.14
N SER A 9 -4.46 6.83 8.09
CA SER A 9 -5.62 6.04 7.67
C SER A 9 -5.16 4.71 7.09
N GLY A 10 -6.07 3.73 7.03
CA GLY A 10 -5.80 2.41 6.45
C GLY A 10 -6.91 1.96 5.50
N SER A 11 -6.59 1.21 4.46
CA SER A 11 -7.60 0.50 3.65
C SER A 11 -7.08 -0.77 2.98
N GLN A 12 -8.00 -1.48 2.34
CA GLN A 12 -7.71 -2.45 1.28
C GLN A 12 -7.22 -1.78 -0.01
N GLN A 13 -6.85 -2.59 -1.01
CA GLN A 13 -6.49 -2.11 -2.34
C GLN A 13 -7.61 -1.24 -2.95
N PHE A 14 -7.22 -0.10 -3.53
CA PHE A 14 -8.07 0.79 -4.30
C PHE A 14 -7.92 0.54 -5.81
N SER A 15 -8.83 1.14 -6.59
CA SER A 15 -8.80 1.19 -8.05
C SER A 15 -8.60 2.64 -8.52
N PRO A 16 -8.24 2.87 -9.79
CA PRO A 16 -8.16 4.21 -10.35
C PRO A 16 -9.48 4.97 -10.22
N ASN A 17 -10.62 4.26 -10.29
CA ASN A 17 -11.95 4.86 -10.22
C ASN A 17 -12.36 5.28 -8.81
N ASN A 18 -11.87 4.62 -7.76
CA ASN A 18 -12.27 4.93 -6.38
C ASN A 18 -11.19 5.68 -5.57
N LEU A 19 -9.99 5.90 -6.13
CA LEU A 19 -8.92 6.61 -5.46
C LEU A 19 -9.33 8.03 -5.01
N SER A 20 -10.08 8.77 -5.84
CA SER A 20 -10.57 10.11 -5.49
C SER A 20 -11.56 10.09 -4.32
N LEU A 21 -12.42 9.06 -4.26
CA LEU A 21 -13.37 8.85 -3.17
C LEU A 21 -12.64 8.49 -1.86
N LEU A 22 -11.61 7.65 -1.95
CA LEU A 22 -10.73 7.34 -0.83
C LEU A 22 -10.04 8.60 -0.29
N VAL A 23 -9.45 9.42 -1.17
CA VAL A 23 -8.79 10.67 -0.76
C VAL A 23 -9.78 11.63 -0.11
N THR A 24 -10.98 11.76 -0.66
CA THR A 24 -12.02 12.63 -0.11
C THR A 24 -12.51 12.13 1.26
N SER A 25 -12.56 10.82 1.48
CA SER A 25 -13.06 10.24 2.74
C SER A 25 -12.08 10.40 3.91
N ILE A 26 -10.79 10.58 3.63
CA ILE A 26 -9.75 10.90 4.63
C ILE A 26 -10.03 12.26 5.32
N LYS A 27 -10.70 13.20 4.62
CA LYS A 27 -11.08 14.53 5.16
C LYS A 27 -9.90 15.32 5.74
N THR A 28 -8.76 15.30 5.06
CA THR A 28 -7.56 16.07 5.44
C THR A 28 -7.21 17.12 4.39
N THR A 29 -6.55 18.19 4.82
CA THR A 29 -5.90 19.18 3.94
C THR A 29 -4.37 18.99 3.89
N LEU A 30 -3.83 18.04 4.66
CA LEU A 30 -2.41 17.74 4.68
C LEU A 30 -1.99 16.98 3.40
N PRO A 31 -0.74 17.14 2.93
CA PRO A 31 -0.18 16.28 1.90
C PRO A 31 -0.29 14.81 2.27
N ILE A 32 -0.85 14.01 1.37
CA ILE A 32 -1.05 12.56 1.58
C ILE A 32 0.09 11.79 0.92
N THR A 33 0.66 10.86 1.67
CA THR A 33 1.52 9.79 1.16
C THR A 33 0.77 8.46 1.20
N ILE A 34 0.69 7.79 0.07
CA ILE A 34 0.27 6.38 -0.01
C ILE A 34 1.46 5.49 0.37
N VAL A 35 1.29 4.72 1.45
CA VAL A 35 2.24 3.72 1.95
C VAL A 35 1.76 2.35 1.50
N ASP A 36 2.33 1.88 0.40
CA ASP A 36 2.03 0.58 -0.20
C ASP A 36 2.87 -0.51 0.45
N LEU A 37 2.20 -1.42 1.17
CA LEU A 37 2.83 -2.48 1.95
C LEU A 37 2.99 -3.80 1.18
N ARG A 38 2.69 -3.82 -0.12
CA ARG A 38 2.52 -5.06 -0.88
C ARG A 38 3.82 -5.53 -1.48
N GLN A 39 4.31 -6.71 -1.10
CA GLN A 39 5.49 -7.27 -1.78
C GLN A 39 5.14 -7.85 -3.16
N GLU A 40 3.92 -8.37 -3.33
CA GLU A 40 3.48 -8.91 -4.61
C GLU A 40 3.49 -7.85 -5.71
N SER A 41 3.97 -8.21 -6.90
CA SER A 41 3.96 -7.33 -8.06
C SER A 41 2.52 -7.00 -8.42
N HIS A 42 2.22 -5.72 -8.61
CA HIS A 42 0.88 -5.24 -8.92
C HIS A 42 0.89 -3.94 -9.72
N GLY A 43 -0.29 -3.53 -10.15
CA GLY A 43 -0.51 -2.28 -10.85
C GLY A 43 -1.93 -2.19 -11.37
N PHE A 44 -2.12 -1.46 -12.45
CA PHE A 44 -3.42 -1.18 -13.03
C PHE A 44 -3.41 -1.42 -14.53
N ILE A 45 -4.45 -2.07 -15.02
CA ILE A 45 -4.76 -2.19 -16.45
C ILE A 45 -6.09 -1.49 -16.64
N ASN A 46 -6.09 -0.35 -17.34
CA ASN A 46 -7.21 0.58 -17.41
C ASN A 46 -7.70 0.94 -15.99
N GLU A 47 -8.95 0.61 -15.65
CA GLU A 47 -9.57 0.78 -14.34
C GLU A 47 -9.36 -0.41 -13.37
N TYR A 48 -8.76 -1.50 -13.84
CA TYR A 48 -8.68 -2.74 -13.07
C TYR A 48 -7.39 -2.82 -12.26
N PRO A 49 -7.47 -2.93 -10.92
CA PRO A 49 -6.33 -3.32 -10.11
C PRO A 49 -5.95 -4.77 -10.40
N VAL A 50 -4.68 -5.01 -10.70
CA VAL A 50 -4.15 -6.36 -11.00
C VAL A 50 -2.94 -6.67 -10.14
N SER A 51 -2.70 -7.96 -9.90
CA SER A 51 -1.51 -8.45 -9.19
C SER A 51 -1.08 -9.81 -9.72
N TRP A 52 0.23 -10.04 -9.77
CA TRP A 52 0.79 -11.33 -10.15
C TRP A 52 0.90 -12.20 -8.91
N LYS A 53 0.08 -13.25 -8.87
CA LYS A 53 0.05 -14.21 -7.77
C LYS A 53 0.90 -15.44 -8.12
N GLY A 54 1.98 -15.67 -7.37
CA GLY A 54 2.59 -17.01 -7.27
C GLY A 54 1.70 -17.95 -6.45
N GLU A 55 1.98 -19.26 -6.41
CA GLU A 55 1.10 -20.24 -5.74
C GLU A 55 0.70 -19.84 -4.30
N LYS A 56 1.59 -19.16 -3.54
CA LYS A 56 1.32 -18.65 -2.18
C LYS A 56 1.44 -17.14 -2.03
N ASN A 57 1.31 -16.36 -3.11
CA ASN A 57 1.52 -14.90 -3.09
C ASN A 57 2.93 -14.47 -2.63
N ASP A 58 3.91 -15.37 -2.82
CA ASP A 58 5.31 -15.27 -2.38
C ASP A 58 6.28 -15.22 -3.57
N ALA A 59 5.79 -14.85 -4.76
CA ALA A 59 6.58 -14.80 -6.00
C ALA A 59 7.83 -13.92 -5.88
N ASN A 60 7.77 -12.93 -4.99
CA ASN A 60 8.84 -11.97 -4.72
C ASN A 60 9.53 -12.21 -3.37
N LEU A 61 9.30 -13.36 -2.72
CA LEU A 61 9.90 -13.69 -1.43
C LEU A 61 11.43 -13.81 -1.57
N GLY A 62 12.16 -13.14 -0.70
CA GLY A 62 13.63 -13.10 -0.71
C GLY A 62 14.23 -12.02 -1.60
N LEU A 63 13.43 -11.31 -2.39
CA LEU A 63 13.89 -10.16 -3.15
C LEU A 63 14.05 -8.93 -2.25
N THR A 64 15.07 -8.12 -2.56
CA THR A 64 15.24 -6.78 -2.00
C THR A 64 14.15 -5.83 -2.49
N ARG A 65 13.97 -4.70 -1.81
CA ARG A 65 13.00 -3.67 -2.23
C ARG A 65 13.17 -3.22 -3.68
N THR A 66 14.42 -3.03 -4.12
CA THR A 66 14.72 -2.62 -5.51
C THR A 66 14.36 -3.70 -6.51
N GLU A 67 14.68 -4.96 -6.21
CA GLU A 67 14.36 -6.10 -7.08
C GLU A 67 12.85 -6.33 -7.20
N VAL A 68 12.08 -6.12 -6.11
CA VAL A 68 10.61 -6.16 -6.16
C VAL A 68 10.07 -5.12 -7.14
N ILE A 69 10.52 -3.87 -7.03
CA ILE A 69 10.08 -2.76 -7.88
C ILE A 69 10.49 -3.01 -9.34
N ASP A 70 11.70 -3.51 -9.58
CA ASP A 70 12.19 -3.81 -10.93
C ASP A 70 11.46 -4.99 -11.57
N THR A 71 11.10 -6.01 -10.79
CA THR A 71 10.31 -7.15 -11.25
C THR A 71 8.90 -6.71 -11.63
N GLU A 72 8.24 -5.93 -10.77
CA GLU A 72 6.92 -5.34 -11.05
C GLU A 72 6.93 -4.49 -12.32
N ARG A 73 7.92 -3.61 -12.47
CA ARG A 73 8.09 -2.77 -13.66
C ARG A 73 8.25 -3.59 -14.93
N LYS A 74 9.03 -4.68 -14.91
CA LYS A 74 9.19 -5.58 -16.06
C LYS A 74 7.88 -6.28 -16.41
N LEU A 75 7.12 -6.74 -15.41
CA LEU A 75 5.83 -7.40 -15.61
C LEU A 75 4.81 -6.43 -16.22
N LEU A 76 4.69 -5.22 -15.68
CA LEU A 76 3.80 -4.20 -16.23
C LEU A 76 4.17 -3.83 -17.68
N ASN A 77 5.45 -3.64 -17.98
CA ASN A 77 5.93 -3.32 -19.33
C ASN A 77 5.78 -4.48 -20.33
N SER A 78 5.58 -5.71 -19.86
CA SER A 78 5.37 -6.86 -20.73
C SER A 78 3.94 -6.93 -21.30
N ILE A 79 3.01 -6.13 -20.78
CA ILE A 79 1.62 -6.10 -21.24
C ILE A 79 1.53 -5.31 -22.54
N THR A 80 1.10 -5.98 -23.61
CA THR A 80 0.89 -5.36 -24.92
C THR A 80 -0.45 -4.63 -24.96
N LEU A 81 -0.42 -3.32 -25.24
CA LEU A 81 -1.64 -2.53 -25.45
C LEU A 81 -2.40 -2.98 -26.70
N GLY A 82 -3.72 -2.91 -26.67
CA GLY A 82 -4.59 -3.30 -27.77
C GLY A 82 -4.78 -4.81 -27.96
N THR A 83 -4.03 -5.64 -27.25
CA THR A 83 -4.18 -7.11 -27.29
C THR A 83 -5.11 -7.57 -26.16
N PRO A 84 -6.23 -8.26 -26.46
CA PRO A 84 -7.14 -8.74 -25.44
C PRO A 84 -6.45 -9.68 -24.44
N ILE A 85 -6.72 -9.46 -23.15
CA ILE A 85 -6.29 -10.32 -22.04
C ILE A 85 -7.50 -10.77 -21.23
N GLN A 86 -7.31 -11.84 -20.45
CA GLN A 86 -8.28 -12.33 -19.49
C GLN A 86 -7.62 -12.43 -18.11
N PHE A 87 -8.36 -12.10 -17.06
CA PHE A 87 -7.86 -12.26 -15.71
C PHE A 87 -8.12 -13.68 -15.20
N PHE A 88 -7.17 -14.21 -14.43
CA PHE A 88 -7.30 -15.56 -13.88
C PHE A 88 -8.55 -15.73 -13.00
N ASN A 89 -8.90 -14.71 -12.22
CA ASN A 89 -10.06 -14.72 -11.32
C ASN A 89 -11.38 -14.42 -12.02
N ASP A 90 -11.35 -13.88 -13.23
CA ASP A 90 -12.54 -13.67 -14.06
C ASP A 90 -12.21 -13.98 -15.53
N PRO A 91 -12.16 -15.28 -15.90
CA PRO A 91 -11.77 -15.69 -17.25
C PRO A 91 -12.83 -15.34 -18.31
N LYS A 92 -14.02 -14.90 -17.90
CA LYS A 92 -15.08 -14.47 -18.83
C LYS A 92 -14.93 -13.00 -19.19
N LEU A 93 -14.28 -12.21 -18.34
CA LEU A 93 -13.97 -10.82 -18.61
C LEU A 93 -12.77 -10.72 -19.55
N THR A 94 -13.03 -10.25 -20.76
CA THR A 94 -11.97 -9.90 -21.72
C THR A 94 -11.72 -8.40 -21.63
N VAL A 95 -10.49 -8.02 -21.30
CA VAL A 95 -10.05 -6.62 -21.19
C VAL A 95 -9.09 -6.34 -22.34
N ILE A 96 -9.26 -5.19 -23.01
CA ILE A 96 -8.29 -4.67 -23.97
C ILE A 96 -7.48 -3.60 -23.24
N PRO A 97 -6.19 -3.83 -22.95
CA PRO A 97 -5.35 -2.83 -22.29
C PRO A 97 -5.18 -1.60 -23.17
N GLU A 98 -5.68 -0.46 -22.71
CA GLU A 98 -5.45 0.87 -23.30
C GLU A 98 -4.37 1.61 -22.51
N LYS A 99 -4.29 1.34 -21.21
CA LYS A 99 -3.33 1.96 -20.30
C LYS A 99 -2.86 0.96 -19.26
N VAL A 100 -1.56 0.96 -18.98
CA VAL A 100 -0.95 0.19 -17.89
C VAL A 100 -0.19 1.14 -16.99
N LEU A 101 -0.44 1.08 -15.68
CA LEU A 101 0.20 1.95 -14.69
C LEU A 101 0.73 1.13 -13.51
N SER A 102 1.90 1.52 -13.01
CA SER A 102 2.28 1.23 -11.62
C SER A 102 1.44 2.08 -10.66
N GLU A 103 1.37 1.66 -9.41
CA GLU A 103 0.66 2.42 -8.38
C GLU A 103 1.32 3.78 -8.12
N ASN A 104 2.65 3.85 -8.11
CA ASN A 104 3.38 5.11 -8.05
C ASN A 104 2.92 6.11 -9.14
N GLN A 105 2.80 5.66 -10.39
CA GLN A 105 2.35 6.53 -11.49
C GLN A 105 0.91 7.01 -11.28
N LEU A 106 0.01 6.13 -10.84
CA LEU A 106 -1.37 6.51 -10.55
C LEU A 106 -1.45 7.54 -9.41
N VAL A 107 -0.75 7.28 -8.31
CA VAL A 107 -0.75 8.13 -7.11
C VAL A 107 -0.14 9.51 -7.42
N LYS A 108 0.99 9.55 -8.13
CA LYS A 108 1.64 10.80 -8.53
C LYS A 108 0.79 11.62 -9.50
N ALA A 109 0.05 10.97 -10.41
CA ALA A 109 -0.89 11.66 -11.29
C ALA A 109 -2.05 12.34 -10.52
N ASN A 110 -2.29 11.93 -9.27
CA ASN A 110 -3.29 12.50 -8.38
C ASN A 110 -2.68 13.42 -7.29
N SER A 111 -1.47 13.96 -7.54
CA SER A 111 -0.79 14.93 -6.65
C SER A 111 -0.54 14.42 -5.23
N MET A 112 -0.32 13.12 -5.07
CA MET A 112 0.05 12.49 -3.80
C MET A 112 1.47 11.95 -3.83
N ASP A 113 2.05 11.76 -2.65
CA ASP A 113 3.31 11.06 -2.49
C ASP A 113 3.11 9.55 -2.39
N TYR A 114 4.16 8.80 -2.69
CA TYR A 114 4.13 7.35 -2.75
C TYR A 114 5.40 6.78 -2.15
N VAL A 115 5.24 5.76 -1.30
CA VAL A 115 6.35 4.95 -0.80
C VAL A 115 5.97 3.48 -0.82
N ARG A 116 6.83 2.67 -1.42
CA ARG A 116 6.72 1.21 -1.42
C ARG A 116 7.52 0.62 -0.27
N ILE A 117 6.88 -0.19 0.59
CA ILE A 117 7.49 -0.98 1.66
C ILE A 117 7.06 -2.44 1.48
N PRO A 118 7.78 -3.23 0.69
CA PRO A 118 7.32 -4.55 0.27
C PRO A 118 7.35 -5.55 1.44
N VAL A 119 6.17 -5.95 1.92
CA VAL A 119 6.01 -6.99 2.94
C VAL A 119 5.23 -8.17 2.39
N THR A 120 5.76 -9.38 2.58
CA THR A 120 5.12 -10.62 2.14
C THR A 120 3.77 -10.79 2.84
N ASP A 121 2.77 -11.20 2.07
CA ASP A 121 1.45 -11.47 2.61
C ASP A 121 1.48 -12.57 3.69
N GLY A 122 0.75 -12.36 4.78
CA GLY A 122 0.71 -13.28 5.93
C GLY A 122 2.00 -13.41 6.74
N LYS A 123 3.03 -12.58 6.49
CA LYS A 123 4.29 -12.58 7.23
C LYS A 123 4.56 -11.24 7.91
N LEU A 124 5.44 -11.26 8.90
CA LEU A 124 5.98 -10.05 9.51
C LEU A 124 6.92 -9.32 8.54
N PRO A 125 7.03 -7.98 8.63
CA PRO A 125 8.07 -7.25 7.91
C PRO A 125 9.47 -7.75 8.32
N THR A 126 10.41 -7.75 7.37
CA THR A 126 11.81 -8.03 7.66
C THR A 126 12.43 -6.88 8.46
N TYR A 127 13.53 -7.13 9.19
CA TYR A 127 14.25 -6.06 9.90
C TYR A 127 14.65 -4.92 8.97
N GLU A 128 15.10 -5.22 7.76
CA GLU A 128 15.43 -4.21 6.75
C GLU A 128 14.23 -3.31 6.40
N MET A 129 13.02 -3.87 6.27
CA MET A 129 11.82 -3.09 5.98
C MET A 129 11.32 -2.30 7.19
N VAL A 130 11.54 -2.81 8.40
CA VAL A 130 11.31 -2.04 9.63
C VAL A 130 12.26 -0.84 9.70
N ASP A 131 13.55 -1.05 9.46
CA ASP A 131 14.54 0.04 9.46
C ASP A 131 14.23 1.09 8.39
N PHE A 132 13.89 0.64 7.17
CA PHE A 132 13.46 1.53 6.09
C PHE A 132 12.23 2.35 6.49
N PHE A 133 11.22 1.72 7.09
CA PHE A 133 10.02 2.41 7.55
C PHE A 133 10.32 3.46 8.63
N VAL A 134 11.14 3.11 9.62
CA VAL A 134 11.52 4.03 10.70
C VAL A 134 12.28 5.23 10.13
N GLN A 135 13.23 5.00 9.23
CA GLN A 135 13.97 6.07 8.55
C GLN A 135 13.03 6.97 7.74
N TYR A 136 12.11 6.36 6.98
CA TYR A 136 11.12 7.09 6.20
C TYR A 136 10.26 8.00 7.10
N VAL A 137 9.64 7.45 8.15
CA VAL A 137 8.79 8.21 9.09
C VAL A 137 9.55 9.33 9.80
N ASN A 138 10.85 9.18 10.04
CA ASN A 138 11.68 10.24 10.63
C ASN A 138 12.07 11.33 9.62
N SER A 139 11.98 11.06 8.33
CA SER A 139 12.34 12.01 7.26
C SER A 139 11.17 12.83 6.72
N ILE A 140 9.93 12.36 6.87
CA ILE A 140 8.74 13.08 6.38
C ILE A 140 8.43 14.32 7.22
N PRO A 141 7.84 15.38 6.64
CA PRO A 141 7.38 16.54 7.38
C PRO A 141 6.35 16.17 8.45
N LYS A 142 6.34 16.90 9.58
CA LYS A 142 5.37 16.68 10.66
C LYS A 142 3.92 16.86 10.19
N ASP A 143 3.69 17.75 9.24
CA ASP A 143 2.38 18.08 8.68
C ASP A 143 2.09 17.20 7.44
N SER A 144 2.18 15.88 7.61
CA SER A 144 1.90 14.90 6.55
C SER A 144 0.83 13.91 7.00
N TRP A 145 0.10 13.36 6.04
CA TRP A 145 -0.85 12.26 6.26
C TRP A 145 -0.33 10.96 5.63
N LEU A 146 -0.29 9.87 6.40
CA LEU A 146 0.08 8.55 5.87
C LEU A 146 -1.15 7.67 5.67
N HIS A 147 -1.38 7.23 4.43
CA HIS A 147 -2.42 6.27 4.12
C HIS A 147 -1.79 4.90 3.84
N PHE A 148 -2.00 3.96 4.75
CA PHE A 148 -1.46 2.60 4.65
C PHE A 148 -2.44 1.69 3.92
N HIS A 149 -1.95 0.86 3.01
CA HIS A 149 -2.77 -0.21 2.47
C HIS A 149 -1.96 -1.45 2.17
N CYS A 150 -2.67 -2.56 2.10
CA CYS A 150 -2.17 -3.79 1.51
C CYS A 150 -3.25 -4.32 0.57
N LYS A 151 -3.35 -5.64 0.38
CA LYS A 151 -4.41 -6.20 -0.43
C LYS A 151 -5.79 -6.06 0.23
N GLU A 152 -5.94 -6.60 1.44
CA GLU A 152 -7.21 -6.67 2.17
C GLU A 152 -7.38 -5.57 3.23
N GLY A 153 -6.31 -4.82 3.54
CA GLY A 153 -6.38 -3.76 4.56
C GLY A 153 -6.32 -4.25 6.01
N ILE A 154 -6.01 -5.53 6.23
CA ILE A 154 -6.05 -6.17 7.55
C ILE A 154 -4.61 -6.33 8.09
N GLY A 155 -3.95 -7.46 7.84
CA GLY A 155 -2.72 -7.83 8.54
C GLY A 155 -1.57 -6.82 8.42
N ARG A 156 -1.09 -6.57 7.18
CA ARG A 156 0.04 -5.66 6.93
C ARG A 156 -0.32 -4.21 7.31
N THR A 157 -1.51 -3.76 6.89
CA THR A 157 -2.00 -2.40 7.16
C THR A 157 -2.05 -2.13 8.66
N THR A 158 -2.75 -2.95 9.43
CA THR A 158 -2.85 -2.80 10.89
C THR A 158 -1.49 -2.88 11.57
N THR A 159 -0.59 -3.77 11.12
CA THR A 159 0.78 -3.87 11.67
C THR A 159 1.53 -2.55 11.55
N PHE A 160 1.54 -1.93 10.38
CA PHE A 160 2.25 -0.66 10.16
C PHE A 160 1.56 0.54 10.82
N MET A 161 0.23 0.53 10.91
CA MET A 161 -0.49 1.54 11.69
C MET A 161 -0.16 1.47 13.17
N ILE A 162 -0.07 0.27 13.76
CA ILE A 162 0.40 0.06 15.15
C ILE A 162 1.84 0.54 15.30
N MET A 163 2.75 0.18 14.39
CA MET A 163 4.15 0.62 14.46
C MET A 163 4.26 2.15 14.40
N TYR A 164 3.54 2.80 13.49
CA TYR A 164 3.52 4.26 13.39
C TYR A 164 3.00 4.90 14.68
N ASP A 165 1.94 4.32 15.24
CA ASP A 165 1.34 4.80 16.48
C ASP A 165 2.31 4.69 17.67
N ILE A 166 3.00 3.56 17.81
CA ILE A 166 4.09 3.40 18.79
C ILE A 166 5.13 4.50 18.60
N MET A 167 5.61 4.74 17.37
CA MET A 167 6.63 5.76 17.12
C MET A 167 6.19 7.17 17.56
N LYS A 168 4.90 7.51 17.43
CA LYS A 168 4.38 8.84 17.77
C LYS A 168 3.92 8.96 19.24
N ASN A 169 3.48 7.87 19.86
CA ASN A 169 2.77 7.90 21.13
C ASN A 169 3.36 7.01 22.23
N TYR A 170 4.54 6.40 22.07
CA TYR A 170 5.15 5.51 23.09
C TYR A 170 5.27 6.13 24.49
N ASN A 171 5.38 7.46 24.59
CA ASN A 171 5.47 8.20 25.85
C ASN A 171 4.10 8.68 26.39
N ASN A 172 3.03 8.45 25.64
CA ASN A 172 1.68 8.96 25.91
C ASN A 172 0.61 7.86 26.02
N ALA A 173 0.92 6.62 25.65
CA ALA A 173 0.06 5.46 25.72
C ALA A 173 0.88 4.18 25.92
N THR A 174 0.30 3.18 26.57
CA THR A 174 0.91 1.85 26.70
C THR A 174 0.83 1.08 25.38
N LEU A 175 1.65 0.03 25.26
CA LEU A 175 1.59 -0.86 24.09
C LEU A 175 0.19 -1.47 23.91
N ASP A 176 -0.43 -1.95 25.00
CA ASP A 176 -1.77 -2.54 24.97
C ASP A 176 -2.83 -1.53 24.53
N GLU A 177 -2.75 -0.28 25.00
CA GLU A 177 -3.67 0.79 24.56
C GLU A 177 -3.54 1.07 23.05
N ILE A 178 -2.31 1.09 22.53
CA ILE A 178 -2.04 1.32 21.11
C ILE A 178 -2.54 0.15 20.26
N ILE A 179 -2.26 -1.10 20.66
CA ILE A 179 -2.73 -2.28 19.93
C ILE A 179 -4.27 -2.32 19.94
N ASN A 180 -4.89 -2.18 21.11
CA ASN A 180 -6.33 -2.29 21.25
C ASN A 180 -7.07 -1.21 20.46
N ARG A 181 -6.59 0.05 20.47
CA ARG A 181 -7.25 1.12 19.72
C ARG A 181 -7.12 0.95 18.20
N GLN A 182 -5.97 0.47 17.71
CA GLN A 182 -5.80 0.21 16.28
C GLN A 182 -6.66 -0.98 15.83
N LEU A 183 -6.77 -2.03 16.64
CA LEU A 183 -7.68 -3.14 16.36
C LEU A 183 -9.15 -2.71 16.38
N ALA A 184 -9.54 -1.82 17.31
CA ALA A 184 -10.91 -1.30 17.35
C ALA A 184 -11.27 -0.42 16.14
N LEU A 185 -10.27 0.15 15.46
CA LEU A 185 -10.43 0.95 14.24
C LEU A 185 -10.26 0.11 12.96
N SER A 186 -9.63 -1.05 13.06
CA SER A 186 -9.42 -1.99 11.96
C SER A 186 -10.69 -2.83 11.77
N GLY A 187 -11.65 -2.29 11.03
CA GLY A 187 -12.88 -2.97 10.60
C GLY A 187 -12.83 -3.37 9.14
#